data_AF-A0A7S0Y0W6-F1
#
_entry.id   AF-A0A7S0Y0W6-F1
#
_cell.length_a   1.000
_cell.length_b   1.000
_cell.length_c   1.000
_cell.angle_alpha   90.00
_cell.angle_beta   90.00
_cell.angle_gamma   90.00
#
_symmetry.space_group_name_H-M   'P 1'
#
loop_
_entity.id
_entity.type
_entity.pdbx_description
1 polymer ?
#
loop_
_entity_poly.entity_id
_entity_poly.type
_entity_poly.pdbx_seq_one_letter_code
_entity_poly.pdbx_strand_id
1 'polypeptide(L)'
;GKVPGVDRAREARPAAPVFNPEEISEDPRIVLRSPGTHLPPHASFRPSRKLNYPVGYLSITEYKGFKWRCEIVESTHETPSSPIFRVMREDGHSRPCKSIVSPSDAWRKVALDCGESRDKIHQIDGVAMYGLKLKRVRELVKE
;
A
#
# COMPACT_ATOMS: atom_id res chain seq x y z
N GLY A 1 28.09 -44.14 -31.44
CA GLY A 1 28.85 -43.16 -30.64
C GLY A 1 27.94 -42.60 -29.57
N LYS A 2 28.39 -42.61 -28.30
CA LYS A 2 27.76 -41.91 -27.17
C LYS A 2 28.10 -40.42 -27.27
N VAL A 3 27.13 -39.54 -27.02
CA VAL A 3 27.40 -38.14 -26.62
C VAL A 3 27.01 -38.02 -25.15
N PRO A 4 27.95 -37.72 -24.23
CA PRO A 4 27.67 -37.60 -22.81
C PRO A 4 27.25 -36.16 -22.46
N GLY A 5 26.29 -36.06 -21.54
CA GLY A 5 26.23 -35.04 -20.49
C GLY A 5 25.99 -33.60 -20.90
N VAL A 6 24.77 -33.12 -20.68
CA VAL A 6 24.55 -31.85 -19.95
C VAL A 6 23.29 -32.00 -19.08
N ASP A 7 23.39 -32.77 -18.00
CA ASP A 7 22.58 -32.54 -16.80
C ASP A 7 23.08 -31.22 -16.17
N ARG A 8 22.61 -30.08 -16.68
CA ARG A 8 22.75 -28.82 -15.97
C ARG A 8 21.44 -28.51 -15.28
N ALA A 9 21.45 -28.82 -13.98
CA ALA A 9 20.80 -28.08 -12.92
C ALA A 9 19.64 -27.21 -13.41
N ARG A 10 18.44 -27.80 -13.41
CA ARG A 10 17.21 -27.04 -13.26
C ARG A 10 17.26 -26.44 -11.86
N GLU A 11 17.99 -25.32 -11.72
CA GLU A 11 17.93 -24.47 -10.55
C GLU A 11 16.46 -24.26 -10.26
N ALA A 12 16.01 -24.83 -9.14
CA ALA A 12 14.72 -24.51 -8.59
C ALA A 12 14.74 -23.01 -8.37
N ARG A 13 14.07 -22.26 -9.26
CA ARG A 13 13.78 -20.85 -9.01
C ARG A 13 13.17 -20.82 -7.61
N PRO A 14 13.71 -20.03 -6.67
CA PRO A 14 13.09 -19.91 -5.37
C PRO A 14 11.63 -19.55 -5.62
N ALA A 15 10.72 -20.37 -5.08
CA ALA A 15 9.30 -20.11 -5.19
C ALA A 15 9.07 -18.69 -4.69
N ALA A 16 8.45 -17.85 -5.52
CA ALA A 16 8.06 -16.52 -5.10
C ALA A 16 7.28 -16.66 -3.78
N PRO A 17 7.61 -15.88 -2.74
CA PRO A 17 6.94 -16.00 -1.46
C PRO A 17 5.43 -15.88 -1.66
N VAL A 18 4.70 -16.94 -1.29
CA VAL A 18 3.23 -16.95 -1.37
C VAL A 18 2.75 -15.96 -0.32
N PHE A 19 2.21 -14.83 -0.79
CA PHE A 19 1.63 -13.82 0.08
C PHE A 19 0.37 -14.38 0.75
N ASN A 20 0.43 -14.66 2.05
CA ASN A 20 -0.74 -15.05 2.84
C ASN A 20 -1.34 -13.80 3.53
N PRO A 21 -2.48 -13.26 3.04
CA PRO A 21 -3.05 -12.00 3.53
C PRO A 21 -3.50 -12.03 5.00
N GLU A 22 -3.66 -13.21 5.59
CA GLU A 22 -4.14 -13.37 6.97
C GLU A 22 -3.03 -13.23 8.03
N GLU A 23 -1.75 -13.21 7.63
CA GLU A 23 -0.61 -13.34 8.55
C GLU A 23 0.04 -12.03 9.02
N ILE A 24 -0.50 -10.85 8.67
CA ILE A 24 0.08 -9.56 9.10
C ILE A 24 -0.49 -9.13 10.46
N SER A 25 -0.42 -10.02 11.45
CA SER A 25 -0.99 -9.80 12.79
C SER A 25 -0.02 -9.02 13.70
N GLU A 26 0.20 -7.74 13.43
CA GLU A 26 0.74 -6.78 14.43
C GLU A 26 -0.33 -5.81 14.93
N ASP A 27 -1.30 -5.41 14.09
CA ASP A 27 -2.50 -4.67 14.48
C ASP A 27 -3.72 -5.40 13.90
N PRO A 28 -4.61 -5.98 14.73
CA PRO A 28 -5.75 -6.76 14.25
C PRO A 28 -6.77 -5.92 13.46
N ARG A 29 -6.67 -4.59 13.52
CA ARG A 29 -7.54 -3.68 12.77
C ARG A 29 -7.06 -3.48 11.33
N ILE A 30 -5.87 -3.96 10.97
CA ILE A 30 -5.27 -3.77 9.65
C ILE A 30 -5.03 -5.13 8.99
N VAL A 31 -5.58 -5.31 7.79
CA VAL A 31 -5.39 -6.50 6.96
C VAL A 31 -4.73 -6.09 5.65
N LEU A 32 -3.51 -6.57 5.38
CA LEU A 32 -2.87 -6.35 4.08
C LEU A 32 -3.43 -7.34 3.06
N ARG A 33 -3.84 -6.84 1.89
CA ARG A 33 -4.32 -7.67 0.77
C ARG A 33 -3.34 -7.68 -0.40
N SER A 34 -2.56 -6.62 -0.58
CA SER A 34 -1.51 -6.53 -1.59
C SER A 34 -0.40 -5.60 -1.10
N PRO A 35 0.88 -6.04 -1.10
CA PRO A 35 2.00 -5.15 -0.81
C PRO A 35 2.29 -4.14 -1.93
N GLY A 36 1.73 -4.36 -3.13
CA GLY A 36 2.02 -3.55 -4.31
C GLY A 36 3.45 -3.72 -4.82
N THR A 37 3.86 -2.83 -5.72
CA THR A 37 5.20 -2.81 -6.32
C THR A 37 5.69 -1.37 -6.45
N HIS A 38 6.97 -1.13 -6.19
CA HIS A 38 7.56 0.17 -6.45
C HIS A 38 7.64 0.46 -7.95
N LEU A 39 7.20 1.66 -8.35
CA LEU A 39 7.42 2.12 -9.71
C LEU A 39 8.92 2.31 -9.94
N PRO A 40 9.45 1.94 -11.13
CA PRO A 40 10.82 2.28 -11.49
C PRO A 40 10.98 3.81 -11.47
N PRO A 41 12.15 4.34 -11.10
CA PRO A 41 12.41 5.77 -11.13
C PRO A 41 12.25 6.27 -12.58
N HIS A 42 11.18 7.01 -12.87
CA HIS A 42 10.99 7.64 -14.17
C HIS A 42 11.91 8.87 -14.29
N ALA A 43 12.38 9.22 -15.50
CA ALA A 43 13.32 10.33 -15.70
C ALA A 43 12.79 11.70 -15.22
N SER A 44 11.47 11.88 -15.22
CA SER A 44 10.76 13.05 -14.65
C SER A 44 10.37 12.89 -13.17
N PHE A 45 10.54 11.69 -12.61
CA PHE A 45 10.23 11.36 -11.22
C PHE A 45 11.53 11.17 -10.43
N ARG A 46 12.02 12.27 -9.88
CA ARG A 46 12.98 12.17 -8.78
C ARG A 46 12.15 11.92 -7.52
N PRO A 47 12.25 10.74 -6.86
CA PRO A 47 11.59 10.57 -5.58
C PRO A 47 12.06 11.70 -4.67
N SER A 48 11.15 12.63 -4.36
CA SER A 48 11.39 13.55 -3.26
C SER A 48 11.68 12.66 -2.06
N ARG A 49 12.80 12.91 -1.38
CA ARG A 49 13.55 11.97 -0.52
C ARG A 49 12.78 11.40 0.71
N LYS A 50 11.45 11.25 0.71
CA LYS A 50 10.72 10.93 1.93
C LYS A 50 9.86 9.68 1.97
N LEU A 51 9.43 9.05 0.88
CA LEU A 51 8.94 7.66 0.92
C LEU A 51 8.69 7.17 -0.51
N ASN A 52 9.38 6.10 -0.92
CA ASN A 52 8.94 5.34 -2.08
C ASN A 52 7.68 4.58 -1.64
N TYR A 53 6.54 4.82 -2.28
CA TYR A 53 5.29 4.16 -1.95
C TYR A 53 4.97 3.12 -3.04
N PRO A 54 4.61 1.88 -2.67
CA PRO A 54 4.33 0.83 -3.64
C PRO A 54 2.96 1.06 -4.30
N VAL A 55 2.93 1.15 -5.62
CA VAL A 55 1.68 1.22 -6.39
C VAL A 55 1.04 -0.17 -6.45
N GLY A 56 -0.28 -0.25 -6.40
CA GLY A 56 -1.01 -1.51 -6.27
C GLY A 56 -1.07 -2.03 -4.83
N TYR A 57 -0.57 -1.25 -3.87
CA TYR A 57 -0.76 -1.53 -2.45
C TYR A 57 -2.23 -1.49 -2.08
N LEU A 58 -2.65 -2.44 -1.25
CA LEU A 58 -4.00 -2.55 -0.74
C LEU A 58 -3.98 -3.10 0.68
N SER A 59 -4.52 -2.32 1.62
CA SER A 59 -4.86 -2.79 2.96
C SER A 59 -6.30 -2.42 3.31
N ILE A 60 -6.86 -3.11 4.31
CA ILE A 60 -8.15 -2.80 4.91
C ILE A 60 -7.89 -2.38 6.34
N THR A 61 -8.47 -1.26 6.76
CA THR A 61 -8.32 -0.72 8.11
C THR A 61 -9.69 -0.51 8.74
N GLU A 62 -9.89 -1.06 9.93
CA GLU A 62 -11.09 -0.80 10.72
C GLU A 62 -11.00 0.55 11.44
N TYR A 63 -11.99 1.41 11.22
CA TYR A 63 -12.08 2.71 11.85
C TYR A 63 -13.53 3.12 12.03
N LYS A 64 -13.90 3.48 13.28
CA LYS A 64 -15.27 3.85 13.68
C LYS A 64 -16.33 2.80 13.34
N GLY A 65 -15.98 1.51 13.45
CA GLY A 65 -16.89 0.40 13.15
C GLY A 65 -17.10 0.13 11.66
N PHE A 66 -16.33 0.78 10.79
CA PHE A 66 -16.36 0.55 9.35
C PHE A 66 -15.00 0.03 8.86
N LYS A 67 -15.03 -0.79 7.80
CA LYS A 67 -13.83 -1.23 7.10
C LYS A 67 -13.52 -0.28 5.95
N TRP A 68 -12.30 0.23 5.95
CA TRP A 68 -11.81 1.20 4.98
C TRP A 68 -10.70 0.57 4.13
N ARG A 69 -10.97 0.45 2.85
CA ARG A 69 -10.03 0.06 1.82
C ARG A 69 -9.03 1.20 1.58
N CYS A 70 -7.76 0.95 1.84
CA CYS A 70 -6.63 1.85 1.65
C CYS A 70 -5.79 1.40 0.47
N GLU A 71 -5.63 2.26 -0.53
CA GLU A 71 -4.94 1.93 -1.77
C GLU A 71 -3.94 2.99 -2.16
N ILE A 72 -2.86 2.54 -2.79
CA ILE A 72 -1.89 3.41 -3.44
C ILE A 72 -1.94 3.08 -4.92
N VAL A 73 -2.47 4.00 -5.72
CA VAL A 73 -2.65 3.81 -7.17
C VAL A 73 -1.81 4.81 -7.94
N GLU A 74 -1.44 4.48 -9.17
CA GLU A 74 -0.71 5.40 -10.04
C GLU A 74 -1.62 6.52 -10.57
N SER A 75 -1.09 7.74 -10.67
CA SER A 75 -1.78 8.85 -11.32
C SER A 75 -1.83 8.67 -12.84
N THR A 76 -3.01 8.85 -13.43
CA THR A 76 -3.26 8.70 -14.88
C THR A 76 -3.19 10.02 -15.67
N HIS A 77 -2.96 11.16 -15.03
CA HIS A 77 -2.98 12.49 -15.70
C HIS A 77 -1.61 13.16 -15.74
N GLU A 78 -1.22 13.59 -16.96
CA GLU A 78 -0.18 14.52 -17.45
C GLU A 78 1.25 14.45 -16.89
N THR A 79 1.48 13.77 -15.77
CA THR A 79 2.79 13.28 -15.32
C THR A 79 2.59 11.91 -14.65
N PRO A 80 2.69 10.81 -15.42
CA PRO A 80 2.59 9.45 -14.89
C PRO A 80 3.82 9.19 -14.02
N SER A 81 3.65 9.17 -12.69
CA SER A 81 4.69 8.75 -11.72
C SER A 81 4.36 9.05 -10.25
N SER A 82 3.33 9.84 -9.95
CA SER A 82 3.01 10.16 -8.54
C SER A 82 1.97 9.20 -7.96
N PRO A 83 2.19 8.63 -6.76
CA PRO A 83 1.21 7.81 -6.08
C PRO A 83 0.00 8.65 -5.65
N ILE A 84 -1.19 8.10 -5.87
CA ILE A 84 -2.45 8.61 -5.33
C ILE A 84 -2.84 7.71 -4.15
N PHE A 85 -2.99 8.31 -2.99
CA PHE A 85 -3.51 7.68 -1.78
C PHE A 85 -5.03 7.74 -1.81
N ARG A 86 -5.68 6.59 -1.87
CA ARG A 86 -7.14 6.46 -1.95
C ARG A 86 -7.66 5.67 -0.75
N VAL A 87 -8.67 6.21 -0.06
CA VAL A 87 -9.37 5.54 1.03
C VAL A 87 -10.86 5.52 0.74
N MET A 88 -11.50 4.36 0.88
CA MET A 88 -12.94 4.19 0.63
C MET A 88 -13.53 3.11 1.51
N ARG A 89 -14.80 3.23 1.90
CA ARG A 89 -15.49 2.15 2.64
C ARG A 89 -15.63 0.90 1.78
N GLU A 90 -15.43 -0.27 2.39
CA GLU A 90 -15.63 -1.56 1.71
C GLU A 90 -17.09 -1.80 1.31
N ASP A 91 -18.03 -1.22 2.06
CA ASP A 91 -19.46 -1.32 1.77
C ASP A 91 -19.93 -0.43 0.59
N GLY A 92 -19.04 0.38 0.00
CA GLY A 92 -19.36 1.23 -1.15
C GLY A 92 -20.20 2.47 -0.86
N HIS A 93 -20.56 2.76 0.39
CA HIS A 93 -21.47 3.88 0.72
C HIS A 93 -20.78 5.25 0.81
N SER A 94 -19.45 5.33 0.68
CA SER A 94 -18.69 6.58 0.68
C SER A 94 -18.00 6.83 -0.64
N ARG A 95 -17.98 8.09 -1.09
CA ARG A 95 -17.06 8.51 -2.14
C ARG A 95 -15.61 8.29 -1.67
N PRO A 96 -14.70 7.89 -2.57
CA PRO A 96 -13.30 7.70 -2.21
C PRO A 96 -12.63 9.03 -1.81
N CYS A 97 -12.05 9.08 -0.63
CA CYS A 97 -11.16 10.15 -0.19
C CYS A 97 -9.79 9.97 -0.84
N LYS A 98 -9.31 10.97 -1.59
CA LYS A 98 -8.03 10.88 -2.33
C LYS A 98 -7.05 11.98 -1.95
N SER A 99 -5.76 11.69 -2.02
CA SER A 99 -4.68 12.67 -1.91
C SER A 99 -3.51 12.29 -2.82
N ILE A 100 -2.87 13.29 -3.43
CA ILE A 100 -1.58 13.16 -4.13
C ILE A 100 -0.39 13.57 -3.25
N VAL A 101 -0.67 14.09 -2.05
CA VAL A 101 0.33 14.67 -1.16
C VAL A 101 0.83 13.64 -0.16
N SER A 102 -0.09 12.97 0.56
CA SER A 102 0.26 12.01 1.61
C SER A 102 -0.89 11.08 1.98
N PRO A 103 -0.60 9.89 2.58
CA PRO A 103 -1.62 9.04 3.21
C PRO A 103 -2.42 9.77 4.29
N SER A 104 -1.77 10.63 5.07
CA SER A 104 -2.41 11.39 6.16
C SER A 104 -3.48 12.33 5.63
N ASP A 105 -3.24 13.00 4.51
CA ASP A 105 -4.25 13.92 3.96
C ASP A 105 -5.48 13.17 3.39
N ALA A 106 -5.31 11.95 2.89
CA ALA A 106 -6.45 11.11 2.52
C ALA A 106 -7.25 10.68 3.76
N TRP A 107 -6.58 10.23 4.82
CA TRP A 107 -7.23 9.81 6.07
C TRP A 107 -7.85 10.95 6.87
N ARG A 108 -7.31 12.16 6.80
CA ARG A 108 -7.92 13.35 7.42
C ARG A 108 -9.29 13.66 6.81
N LYS A 109 -9.49 13.42 5.52
CA LYS A 109 -10.80 13.54 4.86
C LYS A 109 -11.76 12.46 5.36
N VAL A 110 -11.30 11.22 5.53
CA VAL A 110 -12.10 10.15 6.14
C VAL A 110 -12.51 10.50 7.58
N ALA A 111 -11.56 10.99 8.40
CA ALA A 111 -11.83 11.40 9.77
C ALA A 111 -12.87 12.54 9.82
N LEU A 112 -12.78 13.50 8.90
CA LEU A 112 -13.77 14.57 8.75
C LEU A 112 -15.16 14.02 8.38
N ASP A 113 -15.24 13.11 7.40
CA ASP A 113 -16.50 12.47 6.98
C ASP A 113 -17.12 11.63 8.09
N CYS A 114 -16.30 11.06 8.97
CA CYS A 114 -16.71 10.35 10.18
C CYS A 114 -17.06 11.29 11.37
N GLY A 115 -17.03 12.60 11.17
CA GLY A 115 -17.41 13.59 12.20
C GLY A 115 -16.38 13.78 13.31
N GLU A 116 -15.09 13.51 13.07
CA GLU A 116 -14.06 13.81 14.07
C GLU A 116 -13.85 15.31 14.28
N SER A 117 -13.42 15.67 15.49
CA SER A 117 -13.03 17.05 15.79
C SER A 117 -11.73 17.44 15.06
N ARG A 118 -11.55 18.75 14.82
CA ARG A 118 -10.33 19.29 14.18
C ARG A 118 -9.05 18.83 14.89
N ASP A 119 -9.04 18.85 16.21
CA ASP A 119 -7.87 18.45 17.00
C ASP A 119 -7.47 16.99 16.75
N LYS A 120 -8.46 16.10 16.63
CA LYS A 120 -8.23 14.68 16.33
C LYS A 120 -7.79 14.47 14.89
N ILE A 121 -8.36 15.22 13.93
CA ILE A 121 -7.98 15.14 12.52
C ILE A 121 -6.48 15.47 12.35
N HIS A 122 -5.95 16.48 13.04
CA HIS A 122 -4.53 16.82 12.93
C HIS A 122 -3.59 15.74 13.47
N GLN A 123 -4.05 14.92 14.41
CA GLN A 123 -3.31 13.81 15.01
C GLN A 123 -3.33 12.52 14.16
N ILE A 124 -4.15 12.46 13.11
CA ILE A 124 -4.23 11.29 12.24
C ILE A 124 -2.90 11.07 11.50
N ASP A 125 -2.30 9.91 11.78
CA ASP A 125 -1.14 9.39 11.08
C ASP A 125 -1.59 8.41 9.99
N GLY A 126 -1.82 8.92 8.78
CA GLY A 126 -2.30 8.10 7.68
C GLY A 126 -1.32 7.01 7.26
N VAL A 127 -0.01 7.16 7.52
CA VAL A 127 0.98 6.11 7.21
C VAL A 127 0.74 4.90 8.12
N ALA A 128 0.46 5.15 9.40
CA ALA A 128 0.05 4.10 10.34
C ALA A 128 -1.30 3.51 9.96
N MET A 129 -2.28 4.35 9.59
CA MET A 129 -3.63 3.89 9.20
C MET A 129 -3.63 3.05 7.93
N TYR A 130 -2.69 3.24 7.00
CA TYR A 130 -2.50 2.34 5.85
C TYR A 130 -1.84 1.01 6.24
N GLY A 131 -1.24 0.89 7.43
CA GLY A 131 -0.43 -0.26 7.83
C GLY A 131 1.03 -0.19 7.41
N LEU A 132 1.46 0.91 6.77
CA LEU A 132 2.82 1.04 6.21
C LEU A 132 3.91 1.18 7.29
N LYS A 133 3.52 1.37 8.56
CA LYS A 133 4.44 1.35 9.70
C LYS A 133 4.66 -0.04 10.29
N LEU A 134 3.80 -1.01 10.00
CA LEU A 134 3.91 -2.38 10.50
C LEU A 134 5.21 -3.01 9.98
N LYS A 135 5.96 -3.69 10.84
CA LYS A 135 7.30 -4.19 10.51
C LYS A 135 7.24 -5.11 9.30
N ARG A 136 6.27 -6.04 9.30
CA ARG A 136 6.07 -7.01 8.23
C ARG A 136 5.70 -6.37 6.89
N VAL A 137 4.85 -5.34 6.91
CA VAL A 137 4.52 -4.57 5.69
C VAL A 137 5.79 -3.89 5.15
N ARG A 138 6.60 -3.30 6.03
CA ARG A 138 7.87 -2.67 5.63
C ARG A 138 8.89 -3.66 5.06
N GLU A 139 8.88 -4.91 5.50
CA GLU A 139 9.70 -5.98 4.92
C GLU A 139 9.24 -6.33 3.51
N LEU A 140 7.93 -6.55 3.34
CA LEU A 140 7.32 -6.93 2.05
C LEU A 140 7.41 -5.84 0.98
N VAL A 141 7.43 -4.57 1.39
CA VAL A 141 7.51 -3.41 0.48
C VAL A 141 8.96 -3.06 0.12
N LYS A 142 9.96 -3.47 0.91
CA LYS A 142 11.38 -3.11 0.68
C LYS A 142 12.07 -3.94 -0.41
N GLU A 143 11.39 -4.93 -0.96
CA GLU A 143 11.81 -5.71 -2.13
C GLU A 143 11.44 -4.99 -3.44
#